data_AF-A0A8J7ZKM3-F1
#
_entry.id   AF-A0A8J7ZKM3-F1
#
_cell.length_a   1.000
_cell.length_b   1.000
_cell.length_c   1.000
_cell.angle_alpha   90.00
_cell.angle_beta   90.00
_cell.angle_gamma   90.00
#
_symmetry.space_group_name_H-M   'P 1'
#
loop_
_entity.id
_entity.type
_entity.pdbx_description
1 polymer ?
#
loop_
_entity_poly.entity_id
_entity_poly.type
_entity_poly.pdbx_seq_one_letter_code
_entity_poly.pdbx_strand_id
1 'polypeptide(L)' 'MSRNAIRRARLRAGTVDCPLCGRQIAFPADHLVVYGAEPPTVENADAVECPACEGVTFLVDGDR' A
#
# COMPACT_ATOMS: atom_id res chain seq x y z
N MET A 1 7.52 -14.53 9.29
CA MET A 1 7.94 -13.16 8.93
C MET A 1 6.85 -12.58 8.05
N SER A 2 6.20 -11.48 8.45
CA SER A 2 5.27 -10.79 7.56
C SER A 2 6.08 -10.18 6.40
N ARG A 3 5.68 -10.46 5.16
CA ARG A 3 6.26 -9.83 3.98
C ARG A 3 5.86 -8.35 4.03
N ASN A 4 6.80 -7.42 3.85
CA ASN A 4 6.49 -6.00 3.71
C ASN A 4 5.87 -5.73 2.33
N ALA A 5 4.70 -6.34 2.08
CA ALA A 5 3.99 -6.28 0.83
C ALA A 5 2.48 -6.32 1.06
N ILE A 6 1.75 -5.49 0.31
CA ILE A 6 0.29 -5.48 0.23
C ILE A 6 -0.11 -5.83 -1.19
N ARG A 7 -1.14 -6.66 -1.35
CA ARG A 7 -1.67 -6.97 -2.68
C ARG A 7 -2.50 -5.80 -3.20
N ARG A 8 -2.30 -5.38 -4.47
CA ARG A 8 -3.14 -4.32 -5.08
C ARG A 8 -4.63 -4.61 -5.01
N ALA A 9 -5.03 -5.89 -5.11
CA ALA A 9 -6.43 -6.29 -4.93
C ALA A 9 -7.04 -5.83 -3.60
N ARG A 10 -6.25 -5.76 -2.52
CA ARG A 10 -6.71 -5.27 -1.22
C ARG A 10 -6.90 -3.74 -1.21
N LEU A 11 -6.06 -2.99 -1.95
CA LEU A 11 -6.28 -1.55 -2.11
C LEU A 11 -7.56 -1.25 -2.89
N ARG A 12 -7.85 -2.01 -3.95
CA ARG A 12 -9.11 -1.88 -4.71
C ARG A 12 -10.35 -2.14 -3.84
N ALA A 13 -10.21 -2.96 -2.79
CA ALA A 13 -11.27 -3.21 -1.81
C ALA A 13 -11.41 -2.07 -0.76
N GLY A 14 -10.54 -1.06 -0.79
CA GLY A 14 -10.66 0.16 0.02
C GLY A 14 -10.17 0.06 1.47
N THR A 15 -9.78 -1.13 1.95
CA THR A 15 -9.32 -1.31 3.33
C THR A 15 -8.16 -2.31 3.39
N VAL A 16 -7.07 -1.91 4.03
CA VAL A 16 -5.81 -2.66 4.09
C VAL A 16 -5.20 -2.59 5.48
N ASP A 17 -4.71 -3.70 5.98
CA ASP A 17 -3.90 -3.73 7.19
C ASP A 17 -2.43 -3.50 6.84
N CYS A 18 -1.77 -2.61 7.58
CA CYS A 18 -0.34 -2.37 7.45
C CYS A 18 0.43 -3.60 7.95
N PRO A 19 1.27 -4.25 7.13
CA PRO A 19 2.02 -5.44 7.55
C PRO A 19 3.15 -5.12 8.54
N LEU A 20 3.46 -3.84 8.78
CA LEU A 20 4.51 -3.39 9.68
C LEU A 20 3.99 -3.18 11.11
N CYS A 21 2.90 -2.44 11.27
CA CYS A 21 2.34 -2.11 12.59
C CYS A 21 1.02 -2.82 12.93
N GLY A 22 0.45 -3.58 11.97
CA GLY A 22 -0.82 -4.30 12.13
C GLY A 22 -2.06 -3.43 12.20
N ARG A 23 -1.93 -2.11 12.05
CA ARG A 23 -3.07 -1.17 12.04
C ARG A 23 -3.68 -1.07 10.65
N GLN A 24 -4.98 -0.81 10.63
CA GLN A 24 -5.70 -0.55 9.39
C GLN A 24 -5.32 0.82 8.80
N ILE A 25 -5.02 0.86 7.50
CA ILE A 25 -4.85 2.06 6.70
C ILE A 25 -6.23 2.47 6.18
N ALA A 26 -6.78 3.55 6.72
CA ALA A 26 -7.99 4.17 6.18
C ALA A 26 -7.65 4.89 4.88
N PHE A 27 -8.53 4.80 3.88
CA PHE A 27 -8.37 5.46 2.57
C PHE A 27 -6.96 5.25 1.96
N PRO A 28 -6.52 3.99 1.75
CA PRO A 28 -5.15 3.70 1.30
C PRO A 28 -4.78 4.34 -0.05
N ALA A 29 -5.76 4.75 -0.86
CA ALA A 29 -5.57 5.49 -2.10
C ALA A 29 -4.98 6.90 -1.89
N ASP A 30 -5.16 7.50 -0.72
CA ASP A 30 -4.65 8.84 -0.39
C ASP A 30 -3.17 8.81 0.03
N HIS A 31 -2.63 7.62 0.28
CA HIS A 31 -1.27 7.39 0.78
C HIS A 31 -0.40 6.61 -0.20
N LEU A 32 -0.76 6.65 -1.48
CA LEU A 32 -0.04 5.95 -2.53
C LEU A 32 1.29 6.63 -2.86
N VAL A 33 2.30 5.82 -3.11
CA VAL A 33 3.63 6.25 -3.51
C VAL A 33 3.96 5.62 -4.86
N VAL A 34 4.33 6.46 -5.83
CA VAL A 34 4.84 6.05 -7.14
C VAL A 34 6.22 6.63 -7.34
N TYR A 35 7.13 5.84 -7.90
CA TYR A 35 8.45 6.31 -8.28
C TYR A 35 8.39 6.93 -9.68
N GLY A 36 8.29 8.26 -9.76
CA GLY A 36 8.22 8.97 -11.03
C GLY A 36 7.57 10.34 -10.90
N ALA A 37 7.29 10.97 -12.04
CA ALA A 37 6.59 12.27 -12.10
C ALA A 37 5.07 12.12 -12.31
N GLU A 38 4.57 10.90 -12.46
CA GLU A 38 3.15 10.64 -12.66
C GLU A 38 2.38 10.74 -11.34
N PRO A 39 1.12 11.20 -11.35
CA PRO A 39 0.27 11.14 -10.17
C PRO A 39 0.04 9.68 -9.73
N PRO A 40 0.07 9.39 -8.42
CA PRO A 40 -0.18 8.04 -7.93
C PRO A 40 -1.65 7.66 -8.07
N THR A 41 -1.88 6.45 -8.54
CA THR A 41 -3.16 5.77 -8.69
C THR A 41 -3.01 4.35 -8.18
N VAL A 42 -4.11 3.67 -7.87
CA VAL A 42 -4.07 2.28 -7.40
C VAL A 42 -3.32 1.37 -8.38
N GLU A 43 -3.31 1.72 -9.67
CA GLU A 43 -2.76 0.87 -10.73
C GLU A 43 -1.28 1.13 -11.05
N ASN A 44 -0.76 2.34 -10.82
CA ASN A 44 0.66 2.66 -11.04
C ASN A 44 1.48 2.78 -9.75
N ALA A 45 0.84 2.87 -8.57
CA ALA A 45 1.58 3.04 -7.32
C ALA A 45 2.47 1.83 -7.03
N ASP A 46 3.70 2.09 -6.63
CA ASP A 46 4.71 1.07 -6.26
C ASP A 46 4.60 0.68 -4.78
N ALA A 47 4.12 1.60 -3.95
CA ALA A 47 4.01 1.41 -2.51
C ALA A 47 2.84 2.21 -1.93
N VAL A 48 2.56 1.94 -0.66
CA VAL A 48 1.66 2.72 0.20
C VAL A 48 2.39 3.09 1.48
N GLU A 49 2.25 4.33 1.91
CA GLU A 49 2.75 4.82 3.19
C GLU A 49 1.68 4.68 4.26
N CYS A 50 2.02 4.11 5.42
CA CYS A 50 1.08 4.00 6.53
C CYS A 50 1.05 5.30 7.34
N PRO A 51 -0.08 6.01 7.46
CA PRO A 51 -0.16 7.26 8.23
C PRO A 51 -0.01 7.05 9.75
N ALA A 52 -0.09 5.80 10.23
CA ALA A 52 0.00 5.50 11.66
C ALA A 52 1.44 5.22 12.14
N CYS A 53 2.31 4.74 11.26
CA CYS A 53 3.69 4.39 11.61
C CYS A 53 4.72 4.92 10.61
N GLU A 54 4.28 5.70 9.61
CA GLU A 54 5.11 6.29 8.54
C GLU A 54 5.92 5.24 7.76
N GLY A 55 5.49 3.99 7.84
CA GLY A 55 6.16 2.86 7.22
C GLY A 55 5.72 2.69 5.77
N VAL A 56 6.68 2.48 4.87
CA VAL A 56 6.42 2.23 3.45
C VAL A 56 6.31 0.73 3.19
N THR A 57 5.23 0.33 2.54
CA THR A 57 4.97 -1.06 2.14
C THR A 57 4.74 -1.17 0.64
N PHE A 58 5.40 -2.14 0.00
CA PHE A 58 5.34 -2.31 -1.45
C PHE A 58 4.03 -2.95 -1.91
N LEU A 59 3.56 -2.52 -3.09
CA LEU A 59 2.41 -3.10 -3.76
C LEU A 59 2.83 -4.23 -4.69
N VAL A 60 2.11 -5.34 -4.62
CA VAL A 60 2.33 -6.53 -5.47
C VAL A 60 1.05 -6.95 -6.18
N ASP A 61 1.17 -7.38 -7.43
CA ASP A 61 0.04 -7.86 -8.24
C ASP A 61 -0.30 -9.34 -8.03
N GLY A 62 0.57 -10.11 -7.37
CA GLY A 62 0.48 -11.57 -7.33
C GLY A 62 0.75 -12.20 -5.96
N ASP A 63 0.38 -13.47 -5.85
CA ASP A 63 0.58 -14.37 -4.69
C ASP A 63 2.00 -14.94 -4.59
N ARG A 64 2.92 -14.52 -5.47
CA ARG A 64 4.17 -15.23 -5.72
C ARG A 64 5.37 -14.67 -4.95
#